data_AF-A0A2V5KL31-F1
#
_entry.id   AF-A0A2V5KL31-F1
#
_cell.length_a   1.000
_cell.length_b   1.000
_cell.length_c   1.000
_cell.angle_alpha   90.00
_cell.angle_beta   90.00
_cell.angle_gamma   90.00
#
_symmetry.space_group_name_H-M   'P 1'
#
loop_
_entity.id
_entity.type
_entity.pdbx_description
1 polymer ?
#
loop_
_entity_poly.entity_id
_entity_poly.type
_entity_poly.pdbx_seq_one_letter_code
_entity_poly.pdbx_strand_id
1 'polypeptide(L)'
;MNTRIAAVAVALSFTAATACFAANPQMGTWKLNEAKSKLVPGMGKNTTVTYAEQKDKIKITVDGVGKDGKPTHSVWVGKFDGKAYPVKGNLPYNSVAYKVVNDRTNDITVMKDGKIGWTGQITVAADGKSRTVTINGTDANGKKFKGKAVYDKA
;
A
#
# COMPACT_ATOMS: atom_id res chain seq x y z
N MET A 1 -48.43 -21.84 -44.54
CA MET A 1 -47.32 -21.20 -45.26
C MET A 1 -47.74 -19.76 -45.57
N ASN A 2 -47.32 -18.68 -44.93
CA ASN A 2 -46.24 -18.39 -43.98
C ASN A 2 -46.66 -17.22 -43.08
N THR A 3 -46.55 -17.40 -41.76
CA THR A 3 -46.72 -16.36 -40.74
C THR A 3 -45.44 -15.51 -40.67
N ARG A 4 -45.54 -14.18 -40.76
CA ARG A 4 -44.45 -13.27 -40.38
C ARG A 4 -44.97 -12.19 -39.44
N ILE A 5 -44.87 -12.48 -38.14
CA ILE A 5 -45.05 -11.50 -37.07
C ILE A 5 -43.73 -10.75 -36.96
N ALA A 6 -43.71 -9.48 -37.37
CA ALA A 6 -42.60 -8.57 -37.12
C ALA A 6 -42.77 -7.98 -35.72
N ALA A 7 -42.02 -8.49 -34.74
CA ALA A 7 -41.95 -7.91 -33.41
C ALA A 7 -40.96 -6.74 -33.42
N VAL A 8 -41.46 -5.52 -33.20
CA VAL A 8 -40.65 -4.33 -32.95
C VAL A 8 -40.22 -4.38 -31.50
N ALA A 9 -38.95 -4.69 -31.25
CA ALA A 9 -38.34 -4.59 -29.93
C ALA A 9 -37.71 -3.19 -29.77
N VAL A 10 -38.41 -2.30 -29.06
CA VAL A 10 -37.80 -1.10 -28.47
C VAL A 10 -37.35 -1.49 -27.07
N ALA A 11 -36.05 -1.55 -26.83
CA ALA A 11 -35.49 -1.72 -25.49
C ALA A 11 -34.48 -0.61 -25.22
N LEU A 12 -34.74 0.12 -24.13
CA LEU A 12 -34.10 1.36 -23.72
C LEU A 12 -32.59 1.21 -23.55
N SER A 13 -31.84 2.08 -24.21
CA SER A 13 -30.43 2.33 -23.93
C SER A 13 -30.27 3.05 -22.59
N PHE A 14 -30.02 2.30 -21.51
CA PHE A 14 -29.45 2.85 -20.28
C PHE A 14 -27.97 3.14 -20.52
N THR A 15 -27.63 4.40 -20.83
CA THR A 15 -26.25 4.87 -20.69
C THR A 15 -25.94 4.95 -19.19
N ALA A 16 -25.40 3.86 -18.64
CA ALA A 16 -24.72 3.93 -17.35
C ALA A 16 -23.46 4.77 -17.56
N ALA A 17 -23.50 6.03 -17.13
CA ALA A 17 -22.29 6.82 -16.94
C ALA A 17 -21.48 6.15 -15.83
N THR A 18 -20.62 5.20 -16.19
CA THR A 18 -19.59 4.69 -15.30
C THR A 18 -18.64 5.85 -15.04
N ALA A 19 -18.83 6.53 -13.91
CA ALA A 19 -17.79 7.35 -13.33
C ALA A 19 -16.58 6.42 -13.15
N CYS A 20 -15.60 6.52 -14.04
CA CYS A 20 -14.34 5.81 -13.95
C CYS A 20 -13.59 6.45 -12.79
N PHE A 21 -13.88 6.03 -11.55
CA PHE A 21 -12.96 6.28 -10.46
C PHE A 21 -11.67 5.58 -10.85
N ALA A 22 -10.62 6.36 -11.09
CA ALA A 22 -9.30 5.80 -11.31
C ALA A 22 -8.99 4.92 -10.09
N ALA A 23 -8.91 3.62 -10.31
CA ALA A 23 -8.62 2.67 -9.23
C ALA A 23 -7.29 3.08 -8.60
N ASN A 24 -7.29 3.34 -7.28
CA ASN A 24 -6.07 3.72 -6.58
C ASN A 24 -5.02 2.62 -6.80
N PRO A 25 -3.90 2.90 -7.51
CA PRO A 25 -2.91 1.89 -7.91
C PRO A 25 -2.28 1.14 -6.74
N GLN A 26 -2.32 1.71 -5.53
CA GLN A 26 -1.78 1.13 -4.31
C GLN A 26 -2.60 -0.05 -3.80
N MET A 27 -3.87 -0.15 -4.19
CA MET A 27 -4.81 -1.13 -3.66
C MET A 27 -4.47 -2.56 -4.07
N GLY A 28 -4.79 -3.50 -3.18
CA GLY A 28 -4.52 -4.93 -3.34
C GLY A 28 -3.38 -5.43 -2.45
N THR A 29 -2.94 -6.64 -2.73
CA THR A 29 -1.92 -7.34 -1.96
C THR A 29 -0.58 -7.32 -2.69
N TRP A 30 0.47 -7.02 -1.93
CA TRP A 30 1.83 -6.88 -2.41
C TRP A 30 2.74 -7.85 -1.66
N LYS A 31 3.41 -8.74 -2.37
CA LYS A 31 4.34 -9.72 -1.81
C LYS A 31 5.78 -9.30 -2.06
N LEU A 32 6.61 -9.38 -1.04
CA LEU A 32 8.02 -8.98 -1.11
C LEU A 32 8.77 -9.82 -2.15
N ASN A 33 9.47 -9.14 -3.04
CA ASN A 33 10.45 -9.73 -3.94
C ASN A 33 11.85 -9.48 -3.39
N GLU A 34 12.38 -10.44 -2.63
CA GLU A 34 13.70 -10.30 -1.99
C GLU A 34 14.82 -10.22 -3.02
N ALA A 35 14.72 -10.97 -4.13
CA ALA A 35 15.72 -10.99 -5.19
C ALA A 35 15.90 -9.62 -5.87
N LYS A 36 14.83 -8.82 -5.99
CA LYS A 36 14.86 -7.45 -6.55
C LYS A 36 15.11 -6.37 -5.49
N SER A 37 15.11 -6.74 -4.22
CA SER A 37 15.23 -5.81 -3.10
C SER A 37 16.69 -5.58 -2.71
N LYS A 38 16.94 -4.41 -2.12
CA LYS A 38 18.16 -4.05 -1.41
C LYS A 38 17.76 -3.65 0.01
N LEU A 39 17.41 -4.65 0.81
CA LEU A 39 16.94 -4.45 2.18
C LEU A 39 18.08 -3.95 3.08
N VAL A 40 17.72 -3.25 4.16
CA VAL A 40 18.70 -2.78 5.14
C VAL A 40 19.20 -3.99 5.93
N PRO A 41 20.52 -4.29 5.93
CA PRO A 41 21.06 -5.42 6.67
C PRO A 41 20.76 -5.31 8.18
N GLY A 42 20.42 -6.43 8.81
CA GLY A 42 20.13 -6.48 10.26
C GLY A 42 18.78 -5.92 10.69
N MET A 43 17.92 -5.51 9.74
CA MET A 43 16.56 -5.06 10.01
C MET A 43 15.52 -6.11 9.61
N GLY A 44 14.33 -6.02 10.23
CA GLY A 44 13.19 -6.83 9.82
C GLY A 44 12.70 -6.47 8.41
N LYS A 45 11.84 -7.33 7.85
CA LYS A 45 11.26 -7.18 6.52
C LYS A 45 9.75 -7.39 6.55
N ASN A 46 9.02 -6.58 5.81
CA ASN A 46 7.60 -6.81 5.56
C ASN A 46 7.49 -7.78 4.38
N THR A 47 6.89 -8.94 4.57
CA THR A 47 6.75 -10.01 3.57
C THR A 47 5.51 -9.82 2.72
N THR A 48 4.40 -9.39 3.33
CA THR A 48 3.14 -9.12 2.65
C THR A 48 2.55 -7.81 3.14
N VAL A 49 1.99 -7.04 2.21
CA VAL A 49 1.24 -5.83 2.56
C VAL A 49 -0.04 -5.75 1.75
N THR A 50 -1.18 -5.64 2.43
CA THR A 50 -2.50 -5.58 1.80
C THR A 50 -3.17 -4.25 2.09
N TYR A 51 -3.58 -3.56 1.03
CA TYR A 51 -4.31 -2.31 1.04
C TYR A 51 -5.76 -2.61 0.66
N ALA A 52 -6.70 -2.32 1.56
CA ALA A 52 -8.14 -2.57 1.36
C ALA A 52 -8.95 -1.34 1.75
N GLU A 53 -10.07 -1.12 1.06
CA GLU A 53 -11.00 -0.04 1.42
C GLU A 53 -11.68 -0.37 2.74
N GLN A 54 -11.84 0.65 3.58
CA GLN A 54 -12.60 0.55 4.81
C GLN A 54 -13.39 1.85 5.01
N LYS A 55 -14.61 1.89 4.45
CA LYS A 55 -15.45 3.10 4.41
C LYS A 55 -14.71 4.26 3.75
N ASP A 56 -14.58 5.39 4.44
CA ASP A 56 -13.86 6.59 3.98
C ASP A 56 -12.34 6.55 4.25
N LYS A 57 -11.82 5.37 4.61
CA LYS A 57 -10.43 5.13 5.00
C LYS A 57 -9.84 3.94 4.25
N ILE A 58 -8.54 3.76 4.42
CA ILE A 58 -7.80 2.61 3.93
C ILE A 58 -7.36 1.79 5.13
N LYS A 59 -7.58 0.48 5.07
CA LYS A 59 -6.97 -0.50 5.96
C LYS A 59 -5.72 -1.05 5.30
N ILE A 60 -4.60 -0.97 6.01
CA ILE A 60 -3.34 -1.59 5.60
C ILE A 60 -3.01 -2.68 6.61
N THR A 61 -2.94 -3.92 6.14
CA THR A 61 -2.42 -5.05 6.92
C THR A 61 -1.01 -5.37 6.45
N VAL A 62 -0.08 -5.54 7.39
CA VAL A 62 1.31 -5.88 7.11
C VAL A 62 1.67 -7.14 7.89
N ASP A 63 2.19 -8.13 7.17
CA ASP A 63 2.86 -9.29 7.75
C ASP A 63 4.35 -9.22 7.42
N GLY A 64 5.18 -9.77 8.30
CA GLY A 64 6.63 -9.70 8.15
C GLY A 64 7.39 -10.56 9.14
N VAL A 65 8.70 -10.33 9.17
CA VAL A 65 9.64 -10.95 10.09
C VAL A 65 10.47 -9.84 10.74
N GLY A 66 10.52 -9.82 12.07
CA GLY A 66 11.31 -8.88 12.85
C GLY A 66 12.81 -9.14 12.76
N LYS A 67 13.61 -8.22 13.29
CA LYS A 67 15.09 -8.37 13.34
C LYS A 67 15.56 -9.58 14.15
N ASP A 68 14.71 -10.08 15.04
CA ASP A 68 14.92 -11.26 15.88
C ASP A 68 14.43 -12.56 15.23
N GLY A 69 13.97 -12.50 13.97
CA GLY A 69 13.44 -13.65 13.24
C GLY A 69 12.01 -14.02 13.60
N LYS A 70 11.34 -13.30 14.52
CA LYS A 70 9.96 -13.60 14.90
C LYS A 70 8.95 -13.02 13.91
N PRO A 71 7.80 -13.68 13.70
CA PRO A 71 6.72 -13.13 12.90
C PRO A 71 6.22 -11.79 13.46
N THR A 72 5.94 -10.86 12.56
CA THR A 72 5.33 -9.57 12.87
C THR A 72 4.03 -9.42 12.10
N HIS A 73 3.04 -8.80 12.73
CA HIS A 73 1.74 -8.48 12.17
C HIS A 73 1.30 -7.09 12.63
N SER A 74 0.70 -6.33 11.73
CA SER A 74 0.06 -5.07 12.09
C SER A 74 -1.09 -4.68 11.20
N VAL A 75 -1.94 -3.83 11.76
CA VAL A 75 -3.07 -3.21 11.09
C VAL A 75 -3.02 -1.71 11.34
N TRP A 76 -3.11 -0.96 10.24
CA TRP A 76 -3.26 0.48 10.23
C TRP A 76 -4.58 0.83 9.53
N VAL A 77 -5.32 1.80 10.06
CA VAL A 77 -6.55 2.31 9.44
C VAL A 77 -6.52 3.83 9.47
N GLY A 78 -6.46 4.45 8.30
CA GLY A 78 -6.32 5.90 8.18
C GLY A 78 -6.56 6.44 6.78
N LYS A 79 -6.12 7.67 6.54
CA LYS A 79 -6.21 8.36 5.25
C LYS A 79 -4.82 8.69 4.73
N PHE A 80 -4.68 8.90 3.42
CA PHE A 80 -3.42 9.35 2.81
C PHE A 80 -3.34 10.88 2.78
N ASP A 81 -3.65 11.53 3.91
CA ASP A 81 -3.75 12.98 4.07
C ASP A 81 -2.51 13.60 4.77
N GLY A 82 -1.47 12.79 4.98
CA GLY A 82 -0.24 13.18 5.67
C GLY A 82 -0.34 13.19 7.19
N LYS A 83 -1.50 12.85 7.78
CA LYS A 83 -1.65 12.79 9.24
C LYS A 83 -1.20 11.44 9.78
N ALA A 84 -0.66 11.47 11.00
CA ALA A 84 -0.28 10.26 11.72
C ALA A 84 -1.53 9.55 12.25
N TYR A 85 -1.66 8.26 11.94
CA TYR A 85 -2.68 7.37 12.52
C TYR A 85 -2.01 6.24 13.30
N PRO A 86 -2.64 5.74 14.37
CA PRO A 86 -2.07 4.68 15.19
C PRO A 86 -1.99 3.36 14.41
N VAL A 87 -0.97 2.58 14.71
CA VAL A 87 -0.80 1.20 14.24
C VAL A 87 -1.08 0.26 15.39
N LYS A 88 -1.85 -0.80 15.13
CA LYS A 88 -2.05 -1.91 16.06
C LYS A 88 -1.20 -3.09 15.61
N GLY A 89 -0.51 -3.76 16.52
CA GLY A 89 0.32 -4.92 16.19
C GLY A 89 1.61 -4.98 17.01
N ASN A 90 2.46 -5.95 16.68
CA ASN A 90 3.73 -6.19 17.37
C ASN A 90 4.92 -5.59 16.60
N LEU A 91 4.84 -4.29 16.32
CA LEU A 91 5.89 -3.56 15.59
C LEU A 91 6.68 -2.61 16.51
N PRO A 92 7.92 -2.25 16.13
CA PRO A 92 8.75 -1.33 16.91
C PRO A 92 8.32 0.15 16.77
N TYR A 93 7.21 0.42 16.07
CA TYR A 93 6.62 1.75 15.85
C TYR A 93 5.12 1.70 16.12
N ASN A 94 4.51 2.85 16.46
CA ASN A 94 3.10 2.90 16.88
C ASN A 94 2.24 3.87 16.08
N SER A 95 2.82 4.63 15.13
CA SER A 95 2.03 5.46 14.22
C SER A 95 2.71 5.59 12.85
N VAL A 96 1.87 5.74 11.83
CA VAL A 96 2.29 5.92 10.44
C VAL A 96 1.43 7.00 9.79
N ALA A 97 2.07 7.85 9.00
CA ALA A 97 1.42 8.80 8.11
C ALA A 97 1.74 8.45 6.66
N TYR A 98 0.72 8.53 5.80
CA TYR A 98 0.85 8.43 4.35
C TYR A 98 0.39 9.74 3.73
N LYS A 99 1.12 10.26 2.75
CA LYS A 99 0.74 11.47 2.01
C LYS A 99 0.79 11.20 0.53
N VAL A 100 -0.30 11.48 -0.19
CA VAL A 100 -0.30 11.39 -1.65
C VAL A 100 0.66 12.43 -2.25
N VAL A 101 1.55 11.97 -3.12
CA VAL A 101 2.41 12.83 -3.95
C VAL A 101 1.82 12.95 -5.35
N ASN A 102 1.39 11.82 -5.91
CA ASN A 102 0.64 11.70 -7.16
C ASN A 102 -0.11 10.36 -7.19
N ASP A 103 -0.81 10.07 -8.29
CA ASP A 103 -1.63 8.85 -8.47
C ASP A 103 -0.91 7.53 -8.14
N ARG A 104 0.41 7.45 -8.31
CA ARG A 104 1.19 6.22 -8.11
C ARG A 104 2.19 6.30 -6.99
N THR A 105 2.31 7.46 -6.34
CA THR A 105 3.36 7.71 -5.37
C THR A 105 2.81 8.31 -4.08
N ASN A 106 3.17 7.68 -2.96
CA ASN A 106 2.92 8.18 -1.62
C ASN A 106 4.23 8.37 -0.87
N ASP A 107 4.33 9.43 -0.09
CA ASP A 107 5.29 9.49 1.00
C ASP A 107 4.77 8.71 2.20
N ILE A 108 5.68 8.09 2.95
CA ILE A 108 5.41 7.39 4.19
C ILE A 108 6.33 7.92 5.30
N THR A 109 5.76 8.20 6.46
CA THR A 109 6.50 8.56 7.68
C THR A 109 6.11 7.61 8.79
N VAL A 110 7.11 6.94 9.38
CA VAL A 110 6.93 5.98 10.47
C VAL A 110 7.47 6.55 11.76
N MET A 111 6.67 6.47 12.81
CA MET A 111 6.93 7.14 14.09
C MET A 111 6.76 6.20 15.28
N LYS A 112 7.60 6.43 16.29
CA LYS A 112 7.50 5.83 17.62
C LYS A 112 7.36 6.94 18.64
N ASP A 113 6.26 6.95 19.38
CA ASP A 113 5.99 7.91 20.47
C ASP A 113 6.14 9.38 20.02
N GLY A 114 5.61 9.68 18.82
CA GLY A 114 5.66 11.02 18.21
C GLY A 114 7.00 11.40 17.55
N LYS A 115 8.05 10.57 17.70
CA LYS A 115 9.35 10.80 17.06
C LYS A 115 9.45 10.05 15.74
N ILE A 116 10.01 10.69 14.72
CA ILE A 116 10.24 10.07 13.41
C ILE A 116 11.32 8.99 13.56
N GLY A 117 10.98 7.75 13.21
CA GLY A 117 11.95 6.66 13.08
C GLY A 117 12.57 6.63 11.69
N TRP A 118 11.73 6.64 10.65
CA TRP A 118 12.18 6.71 9.27
C TRP A 118 11.10 7.29 8.34
N THR A 119 11.54 7.72 7.17
CA THR A 119 10.69 8.21 6.08
C THR A 119 10.96 7.43 4.81
N GLY A 120 10.03 7.48 3.88
CA GLY A 120 10.18 6.78 2.62
C GLY A 120 9.18 7.21 1.58
N GLN A 121 9.30 6.59 0.42
CA GLN A 121 8.43 6.81 -0.73
C GLN A 121 8.01 5.46 -1.30
N ILE A 122 6.72 5.32 -1.59
CA ILE A 122 6.10 4.13 -2.16
C ILE A 122 5.62 4.49 -3.55
N THR A 123 6.20 3.85 -4.57
CA THR A 123 5.84 4.08 -5.96
C THR A 123 5.39 2.79 -6.61
N VAL A 124 4.17 2.78 -7.17
CA VAL A 124 3.64 1.70 -7.98
C VAL A 124 4.09 1.89 -9.42
N ALA A 125 4.59 0.83 -10.05
CA ALA A 125 5.00 0.87 -11.46
C ALA A 125 3.82 1.21 -12.38
N ALA A 126 4.11 1.72 -13.58
CA ALA A 126 3.08 2.12 -14.54
C ALA A 126 2.13 0.96 -14.89
N ASP A 127 2.68 -0.25 -15.00
CA ASP A 127 1.92 -1.48 -15.27
C ASP A 127 1.08 -1.99 -14.08
N GLY A 128 1.25 -1.40 -12.89
CA GLY A 128 0.56 -1.80 -11.67
C GLY A 128 0.96 -3.17 -11.12
N LYS A 129 1.99 -3.83 -11.67
CA LYS A 129 2.39 -5.20 -11.31
C LYS A 129 3.44 -5.26 -10.21
N SER A 130 4.13 -4.15 -9.96
CA SER A 130 5.10 -4.04 -8.87
C SER A 130 5.03 -2.69 -8.19
N ARG A 131 5.58 -2.62 -6.98
CA ARG A 131 5.83 -1.37 -6.28
C ARG A 131 7.19 -1.38 -5.60
N THR A 132 7.77 -0.20 -5.46
CA THR A 132 9.04 0.01 -4.76
C THR A 132 8.83 0.92 -3.56
N VAL A 133 9.41 0.53 -2.42
CA VAL A 133 9.50 1.35 -1.21
C VAL A 133 10.96 1.73 -1.01
N THR A 134 11.28 3.01 -1.11
CA THR A 134 12.59 3.53 -0.72
C THR A 134 12.52 4.05 0.70
N ILE A 135 13.46 3.64 1.54
CA ILE A 135 13.49 3.94 2.98
C ILE A 135 14.73 4.77 3.28
N ASN A 136 14.58 5.84 4.04
CA ASN A 136 15.68 6.63 4.59
C ASN A 136 15.43 6.87 6.08
N GLY A 137 16.43 6.63 6.91
CA GLY A 137 16.32 6.83 8.35
C GLY A 137 17.67 7.00 9.02
N THR A 138 17.61 7.21 10.33
CA THR A 138 18.79 7.29 11.20
C THR A 138 18.57 6.33 12.36
N ASP A 139 19.56 5.48 12.65
CA ASP A 139 19.46 4.56 13.79
C ASP A 139 19.73 5.27 15.12
N ALA A 140 19.61 4.53 16.23
CA ALA A 140 19.82 5.07 17.58
C ALA A 140 21.25 5.59 17.83
N ASN A 141 22.22 5.17 17.02
CA ASN A 141 23.62 5.60 17.12
C ASN A 141 23.92 6.82 16.21
N GLY A 142 22.90 7.39 15.56
CA GLY A 142 23.07 8.51 14.64
C GLY A 142 23.54 8.10 13.24
N LYS A 143 23.64 6.81 12.93
CA LYS A 143 24.07 6.33 11.61
C LYS A 143 22.90 6.34 10.64
N LYS A 144 23.09 7.00 9.50
CA LYS A 144 22.11 6.99 8.41
C LYS A 144 22.05 5.62 7.75
N PHE A 145 20.85 5.20 7.38
CA PHE A 145 20.63 4.00 6.58
C PHE A 145 19.66 4.28 5.43
N LYS A 146 19.82 3.51 4.34
CA LYS A 146 18.93 3.53 3.18
C LYS A 146 18.60 2.10 2.79
N GLY A 147 17.34 1.88 2.40
CA GLY A 147 16.86 0.60 1.91
C GLY A 147 15.95 0.75 0.69
N LYS A 148 15.80 -0.34 -0.05
CA LYS A 148 14.83 -0.47 -1.14
C LYS A 148 14.14 -1.82 -1.03
N ALA A 149 12.85 -1.83 -0.77
CA ALA A 149 12.03 -3.03 -0.82
C ALA A 149 11.18 -3.01 -2.10
N VAL A 150 11.25 -4.08 -2.90
CA VAL A 150 10.43 -4.26 -4.11
C VAL A 150 9.39 -5.32 -3.80
N TYR A 151 8.16 -5.07 -4.21
CA TYR A 151 7.05 -5.99 -4.06
C TYR A 151 6.41 -6.24 -5.42
N ASP A 152 6.03 -7.49 -5.68
CA ASP A 152 5.18 -7.83 -6.80
C ASP A 152 3.72 -7.88 -6.33
N LYS A 153 2.79 -7.56 -7.22
CA LYS A 153 1.36 -7.70 -6.95
C LYS A 153 1.02 -9.19 -6.88
N ALA A 154 0.30 -9.58 -5.84
CA ALA A 154 -0.16 -10.96 -5.64
C ALA A 154 -1.39 -11.27 -6.49
#